data_AF-A0A4Q3ASI8-F1
#
_entry.id   AF-A0A4Q3ASI8-F1
#
_cell.length_a   1.000
_cell.length_b   1.000
_cell.length_c   1.000
_cell.angle_alpha   90.00
_cell.angle_beta   90.00
_cell.angle_gamma   90.00
#
_symmetry.space_group_name_H-M   'P 1'
#
loop_
_entity.id
_entity.type
_entity.pdbx_description
1 polymer ?
#
loop_
_entity_poly.entity_id
_entity_poly.type
_entity_poly.pdbx_seq_one_letter_code
_entity_poly.pdbx_strand_id
1 'polypeptide(L)'
;MITITDKAKGKIDELMSNSQLDTTYFLRVSVKGGGCSGLSYNLDFDNEEQKGDQFFEDRGIKIALDMKSFLYLAGTELDFTDGLNGKGFNFNNPNASRSCGCGESFSV
;
A
#
# COMPACT_ATOMS: atom_id res chain seq x y z
N MET A 1 6.68 -7.35 -7.53
CA MET A 1 6.17 -7.67 -6.19
C MET A 1 6.28 -6.43 -5.32
N ILE A 2 5.34 -6.21 -4.39
CA ILE A 2 5.44 -5.18 -3.36
C ILE A 2 6.05 -5.78 -2.10
N THR A 3 6.89 -5.01 -1.41
CA THR A 3 7.47 -5.38 -0.11
C THR A 3 6.99 -4.42 0.98
N ILE A 4 7.09 -4.86 2.24
CA ILE A 4 6.71 -4.09 3.42
C ILE A 4 7.94 -4.02 4.35
N THR A 5 8.13 -2.90 5.05
CA THR A 5 9.13 -2.80 6.12
C THR A 5 8.63 -3.38 7.45
N ASP A 6 9.52 -3.68 8.39
CA ASP A 6 9.10 -4.15 9.72
C ASP A 6 8.23 -3.12 10.47
N LYS A 7 8.48 -1.83 10.23
CA LYS A 7 7.68 -0.74 10.80
C LYS A 7 6.27 -0.72 10.23
N ALA A 8 6.15 -0.81 8.90
CA ALA A 8 4.85 -0.88 8.25
C ALA A 8 4.07 -2.11 8.68
N LYS A 9 4.72 -3.28 8.76
CA LYS A 9 4.11 -4.50 9.31
C LYS A 9 3.54 -4.26 10.71
N GLY A 10 4.36 -3.77 11.64
CA GLY A 10 3.91 -3.52 13.01
C GLY A 10 2.72 -2.58 13.07
N LYS A 11 2.68 -1.57 12.19
CA LYS A 11 1.54 -0.67 12.11
C LYS A 11 0.29 -1.33 11.52
N ILE A 12 0.45 -2.16 10.49
CA ILE A 12 -0.65 -2.92 9.87
C ILE A 12 -1.28 -3.85 10.90
N ASP A 13 -0.47 -4.60 11.65
CA ASP A 13 -0.94 -5.50 12.73
C ASP A 13 -1.71 -4.74 13.82
N GLU A 14 -1.21 -3.56 14.21
CA GLU A 14 -1.90 -2.66 15.16
C GLU A 14 -3.26 -2.20 14.62
N LEU A 15 -3.34 -1.81 13.34
CA LEU A 15 -4.57 -1.35 12.71
C LEU A 15 -5.60 -2.48 12.55
N MET A 16 -5.18 -3.69 12.18
CA MET A 16 -6.04 -4.87 12.11
C MET A 16 -6.60 -5.21 13.49
N SER A 17 -5.74 -5.23 14.52
CA SER A 17 -6.14 -5.53 15.90
C SER A 17 -7.13 -4.51 16.46
N ASN A 18 -6.87 -3.21 16.26
CA ASN A 18 -7.77 -2.13 16.71
C ASN A 18 -9.13 -2.16 16.01
N SER A 19 -9.16 -2.62 14.76
CA SER A 19 -10.37 -2.72 13.95
C SER A 19 -11.07 -4.08 14.09
N GLN A 20 -10.57 -4.96 14.96
CA GLN A 20 -11.07 -6.33 15.18
C GLN A 20 -11.15 -7.17 13.88
N LEU A 21 -10.20 -6.96 12.97
CA LEU A 21 -10.08 -7.73 11.75
C LEU A 21 -9.30 -9.02 12.02
N ASP A 22 -9.80 -10.15 11.50
CA ASP A 22 -9.17 -11.45 11.65
C ASP A 22 -8.31 -11.82 10.42
N THR A 23 -7.81 -13.06 10.38
CA THR A 23 -6.93 -13.56 9.30
C THR A 23 -7.63 -13.75 7.96
N THR A 24 -8.95 -13.53 7.87
CA THR A 24 -9.67 -13.53 6.58
C THR A 24 -9.45 -12.24 5.80
N TYR A 25 -9.01 -11.17 6.49
CA TYR A 25 -8.66 -9.90 5.87
C TYR A 25 -7.23 -9.91 5.33
N PHE A 26 -7.01 -9.11 4.30
CA PHE A 26 -5.74 -8.84 3.66
C PHE A 26 -5.60 -7.35 3.36
N LEU A 27 -4.35 -6.90 3.18
CA LEU A 27 -4.07 -5.52 2.79
C LEU A 27 -4.32 -5.35 1.29
N ARG A 28 -5.23 -4.46 0.89
CA ARG A 28 -5.44 -4.09 -0.52
C ARG A 28 -4.65 -2.83 -0.83
N VAL A 29 -3.78 -2.91 -1.82
CA VAL A 29 -3.01 -1.77 -2.34
C VAL A 29 -3.46 -1.47 -3.77
N SER A 30 -3.99 -0.27 -3.99
CA SER A 30 -4.49 0.13 -5.31
C SER A 30 -4.04 1.53 -5.72
N VAL A 31 -4.09 1.80 -7.03
CA VAL A 31 -3.82 3.11 -7.62
C VAL A 31 -5.13 3.69 -8.16
N LYS A 32 -5.50 4.86 -7.65
CA LYS A 32 -6.66 5.62 -8.11
C LYS A 32 -6.19 6.80 -8.96
N GLY A 33 -7.00 7.18 -9.95
CA GLY A 33 -6.77 8.44 -10.68
C GLY A 33 -7.16 9.61 -9.78
N GLY A 34 -6.32 10.63 -9.69
CA GLY A 34 -6.54 11.79 -8.82
C GLY A 34 -5.27 12.32 -8.16
N GLY A 35 -5.46 13.21 -7.18
CA GLY A 35 -4.35 13.84 -6.44
C GLY A 35 -3.58 14.89 -7.25
N CYS A 36 -2.62 15.53 -6.60
CA CYS A 36 -1.84 16.64 -7.18
C CYS A 36 -0.98 16.24 -8.39
N SER A 37 -0.71 14.95 -8.55
CA SER A 37 0.21 14.41 -9.57
C SER A 37 -0.46 13.46 -10.58
N GLY A 38 -1.78 13.27 -10.49
CA GLY A 38 -2.57 12.50 -11.46
C GLY A 38 -2.88 11.06 -11.03
N LEU A 39 -2.03 10.44 -10.21
CA LEU A 39 -2.28 9.14 -9.57
C LEU A 39 -2.10 9.24 -8.06
N SER A 40 -2.92 8.51 -7.30
CA SER A 40 -2.84 8.41 -5.84
C SER A 40 -2.80 6.95 -5.39
N TYR A 41 -2.02 6.69 -4.34
CA TYR A 41 -2.00 5.39 -3.67
C TYR A 41 -3.21 5.25 -2.75
N ASN A 42 -3.74 4.04 -2.63
CA ASN A 42 -4.83 3.72 -1.71
C ASN A 42 -4.53 2.41 -0.97
N LEU A 43 -4.60 2.47 0.35
CA LEU A 43 -4.49 1.31 1.26
C LEU A 43 -5.84 1.06 1.90
N ASP A 44 -6.23 -0.20 1.94
CA ASP A 44 -7.44 -0.63 2.64
C ASP A 44 -7.26 -2.05 3.20
N PHE A 45 -8.15 -2.44 4.11
CA PHE A 45 -8.30 -3.84 4.51
C PHE A 45 -9.54 -4.40 3.83
N ASP A 46 -9.39 -5.57 3.21
CA ASP A 46 -10.45 -6.22 2.45
C ASP A 46 -10.43 -7.72 2.74
N ASN A 47 -11.57 -8.38 2.59
CA ASN A 47 -11.73 -9.82 2.74
C ASN A 47 -12.45 -10.45 1.52
N GLU A 48 -12.74 -9.66 0.49
CA GLU A 48 -13.34 -10.14 -0.76
C GLU A 48 -12.30 -10.16 -1.90
N GLU A 49 -12.00 -11.36 -2.40
CA GLU A 49 -11.13 -11.52 -3.57
C GLU A 49 -11.84 -11.09 -4.85
N GLN A 50 -11.20 -10.26 -5.65
CA GLN A 50 -11.76 -9.76 -6.91
C GLN A 50 -11.09 -10.43 -8.12
N LYS A 51 -11.84 -10.53 -9.23
CA LYS A 51 -11.32 -11.15 -10.45
C LYS A 51 -10.13 -10.35 -10.98
N GLY A 52 -8.98 -11.02 -11.10
CA GLY A 52 -7.74 -10.41 -11.58
C GLY A 52 -6.86 -9.82 -10.47
N ASP A 53 -7.25 -10.00 -9.20
CA ASP A 53 -6.36 -9.75 -8.09
C ASP A 53 -5.10 -10.60 -8.20
N GLN A 54 -3.98 -9.99 -7.88
CA GLN A 54 -2.69 -10.62 -7.68
C GLN A 54 -2.40 -10.60 -6.18
N PHE A 55 -2.21 -11.79 -5.61
CA PHE A 55 -1.92 -11.97 -4.21
C PHE A 55 -0.43 -12.22 -4.00
N PHE A 56 0.12 -11.55 -2.99
CA PHE A 56 1.49 -11.72 -2.52
C PHE A 56 1.48 -11.81 -1.01
N GLU A 57 2.51 -12.42 -0.44
CA GLU A 57 2.73 -12.40 1.00
C GLU A 57 4.11 -11.81 1.26
N ASP A 58 4.17 -10.85 2.19
CA ASP A 58 5.43 -10.34 2.71
C ASP A 58 5.34 -10.18 4.23
N ARG A 59 6.34 -10.73 4.93
CA ARG A 59 6.43 -10.73 6.41
C ARG A 59 5.17 -11.23 7.14
N GLY A 60 4.39 -12.11 6.50
CA GLY A 60 3.15 -12.68 7.03
C GLY A 60 1.90 -11.83 6.78
N ILE A 61 2.00 -10.73 6.03
CA ILE A 61 0.86 -9.94 5.58
C ILE A 61 0.47 -10.39 4.17
N LYS A 62 -0.79 -10.84 3.99
CA LYS A 62 -1.37 -11.09 2.67
C LYS A 62 -1.71 -9.75 2.03
N ILE A 63 -1.27 -9.55 0.79
CA ILE A 63 -1.42 -8.30 0.04
C ILE A 63 -2.14 -8.60 -1.28
N ALA A 64 -3.17 -7.83 -1.60
CA ALA A 64 -3.92 -7.91 -2.85
C ALA A 64 -3.73 -6.65 -3.70
N LEU A 65 -3.51 -6.85 -5.00
CA LEU A 65 -3.45 -5.80 -6.02
C LEU A 65 -4.29 -6.17 -7.22
N ASP A 66 -5.12 -5.24 -7.70
CA ASP A 66 -5.73 -5.42 -9.02
C ASP A 66 -4.66 -5.32 -10.13
N MET A 67 -4.97 -5.90 -11.29
CA MET A 67 -4.05 -5.97 -12.43
C MET A 67 -3.53 -4.59 -12.88
N LYS A 68 -4.35 -3.54 -12.83
CA LYS A 68 -3.92 -2.20 -13.23
C LYS A 68 -2.93 -1.65 -12.21
N SER A 69 -3.25 -1.75 -10.92
CA SER A 69 -2.38 -1.29 -9.83
C SER A 69 -1.03 -2.03 -9.82
N PHE A 70 -1.03 -3.33 -10.13
CA PHE A 70 0.21 -4.12 -10.23
C PHE A 70 1.22 -3.51 -11.19
N LEU A 71 0.78 -2.97 -12.34
CA LEU A 71 1.66 -2.37 -13.35
C LEU A 71 2.37 -1.09 -12.83
N TYR A 72 1.73 -0.34 -11.95
CA TYR A 72 2.27 0.91 -11.39
C TYR A 72 3.09 0.71 -10.12
N LEU A 73 2.88 -0.41 -9.43
CA LEU A 73 3.43 -0.66 -8.10
C LEU A 73 4.47 -1.79 -8.05
N ALA A 74 4.86 -2.33 -9.20
CA ALA A 74 5.86 -3.38 -9.26
C ALA A 74 7.21 -2.88 -8.71
N GLY A 75 7.70 -3.51 -7.63
CA GLY A 75 8.95 -3.12 -6.98
C GLY A 75 8.80 -2.02 -5.93
N THR A 76 7.58 -1.57 -5.65
CA THR A 76 7.30 -0.60 -4.58
C THR A 76 7.51 -1.23 -3.20
N GLU A 77 8.12 -0.47 -2.30
CA GLU A 77 8.18 -0.80 -0.87
C GLU A 77 7.22 0.10 -0.08
N LEU A 78 6.42 -0.51 0.80
CA LEU A 78 5.55 0.15 1.75
C LEU A 78 6.26 0.29 3.11
N ASP A 79 6.50 1.53 3.52
CA ASP A 79 7.07 1.87 4.82
C ASP A 79 6.05 2.63 5.69
N PHE A 80 6.33 2.72 6.99
CA PHE A 80 5.58 3.55 7.92
C PHE A 80 6.53 4.44 8.70
N THR A 81 6.29 5.75 8.63
CA THR A 81 7.05 6.76 9.36
C THR A 81 6.18 7.39 10.43
N ASP A 82 6.74 7.57 11.61
CA ASP A 82 6.18 8.29 12.76
C ASP A 82 7.03 9.52 13.12
N GLY A 83 7.93 9.93 12.22
CA GLY A 83 8.86 11.03 12.42
C GLY A 83 8.22 12.41 12.39
N LEU A 84 9.03 13.43 12.68
CA LEU A 84 8.61 14.84 12.72
C LEU A 84 8.02 15.35 11.39
N ASN A 85 8.37 14.72 10.27
CA ASN A 85 7.91 15.08 8.93
C ASN A 85 6.52 14.51 8.58
N GLY A 86 5.86 13.84 9.52
CA GLY A 86 4.51 13.30 9.36
C GLY A 86 4.42 11.85 9.78
N LYS A 87 3.27 11.49 10.35
CA LYS A 87 2.92 10.11 10.67
C LYS A 87 2.08 9.54 9.54
N GLY A 88 2.55 8.48 8.90
CA GLY A 88 1.81 7.88 7.79
C GLY A 88 2.56 6.77 7.09
N PHE A 89 1.83 6.07 6.22
CA PHE A 89 2.41 5.14 5.27
C PHE A 89 3.12 5.91 4.16
N ASN A 90 4.29 5.42 3.77
CA ASN A 90 5.10 5.99 2.69
C ASN A 90 5.34 4.92 1.62
N PHE A 91 5.24 5.33 0.35
CA PHE A 91 5.43 4.46 -0.80
C PHE A 91 6.74 4.79 -1.51
N ASN A 92 7.71 3.91 -1.37
CA ASN A 92 8.97 3.98 -2.11
C ASN A 92 8.76 3.28 -3.47
N ASN A 93 8.15 3.99 -4.43
CA ASN A 93 7.81 3.45 -5.75
C ASN A 93 8.89 3.77 -6.80
N PRO A 94 9.67 2.77 -7.29
CA PRO A 94 10.70 3.00 -8.30
C PRO A 94 10.13 3.42 -9.68
N ASN A 95 8.83 3.23 -9.90
CA ASN A 95 8.16 3.58 -11.16
C ASN A 95 7.66 5.03 -11.19
N ALA A 96 7.69 5.75 -10.05
CA ALA A 96 7.22 7.12 -9.98
C ALA A 96 8.28 8.09 -10.55
N SER A 97 7.93 8.85 -11.59
CA SER A 97 8.79 9.90 -12.15
C SER A 97 8.76 11.20 -11.36
N ARG A 98 7.64 11.47 -10.67
CA ARG A 98 7.51 12.54 -9.67
C ARG A 98 6.57 12.11 -8.55
N SER A 99 6.86 12.54 -7.34
CA SER A 99 6.00 12.37 -6.17
C SER A 99 5.59 13.72 -5.60
N CYS A 100 4.36 13.81 -5.09
CA CYS A 100 3.90 14.99 -4.36
C CYS A 100 4.64 15.11 -3.02
N GLY A 101 4.77 16.33 -2.47
CA GLY A 101 5.47 16.59 -1.22
C GLY A 101 4.92 15.82 0.00
N CYS A 102 3.66 15.36 -0.04
CA CYS A 102 3.07 14.50 0.98
C CYS A 102 3.25 12.99 0.74
N GLY A 103 3.80 12.57 -0.40
CA GLY A 103 4.05 11.16 -0.74
C GLY A 103 2.83 10.33 -1.15
N GLU A 104 1.60 10.88 -1.04
CA GLU A 104 0.35 10.15 -1.30
C GLU A 104 -0.04 10.09 -2.79
N SER A 105 0.66 10.83 -3.65
CA SER A 105 0.36 10.92 -5.08
C SER A 105 1.62 11.01 -5.91
N PHE A 106 1.55 10.50 -7.13
CA PHE A 106 2.68 10.37 -8.05
C PHE A 106 2.24 10.50 -9.52
N SER A 107 3.23 10.66 -10.39
CA SER A 107 3.11 10.46 -11.84
C SER A 107 4.08 9.37 -12.27
N VAL A 108 3.77 8.65 -13.34
CA VAL A 108 4.70 7.75 -14.03
C VAL A 108 5.16 8.38 -15.32
#